data_AF-M7AX66-F1
#
_entry.id   AF-M7AX66-F1
#
_cell.length_a   1.000
_cell.length_b   1.000
_cell.length_c   1.000
_cell.angle_alpha   90.00
_cell.angle_beta   90.00
_cell.angle_gamma   90.00
#
_symmetry.space_group_name_H-M   'P 1'
#
loop_
_entity.id
_entity.type
_entity.pdbx_description
1 polymer ?
#
loop_
_entity_poly.entity_id
_entity_poly.type
_entity_poly.pdbx_seq_one_letter_code
_entity_poly.pdbx_strand_id
1 'polypeptide(L)'
;MNTMEPEDSNPLWFVTDIPPCTDYEVDQFPLRMRDWLKNILMQLYERDLDRSGFLSDKQRSKVKKIYQNEKRLMAGDHPVELLLQDFEKNYHMYVYPVHWQFSQLDRHPGDRLLTHTELAPLRASLVPMEHCITRFFQE
;
A
#
# COMPACT_ATOMS: atom_id res chain seq x y z
N MET A 1 -15.54 -27.41 -46.80
CA MET A 1 -16.44 -26.79 -45.81
C MET A 1 -15.55 -26.41 -44.65
N ASN A 2 -15.06 -25.17 -44.66
CA ASN A 2 -14.05 -24.69 -43.73
C ASN A 2 -14.71 -24.48 -42.37
N THR A 3 -14.25 -25.19 -41.35
CA THR A 3 -14.59 -24.91 -39.96
C THR A 3 -13.78 -23.71 -39.51
N MET A 4 -14.47 -22.59 -39.37
CA MET A 4 -13.98 -21.32 -38.82
C MET A 4 -13.75 -21.53 -37.32
N GLU A 5 -12.52 -21.39 -36.85
CA GLU A 5 -12.22 -21.31 -35.41
C GLU A 5 -12.76 -19.99 -34.84
N PRO A 6 -13.24 -19.96 -33.59
CA PRO A 6 -13.62 -18.69 -32.98
C PRO A 6 -12.34 -17.92 -32.63
N GLU A 7 -12.17 -16.75 -33.22
CA GLU A 7 -11.26 -15.73 -32.72
C GLU A 7 -11.70 -15.35 -31.30
N ASP A 8 -11.10 -16.00 -30.31
CA ASP A 8 -11.17 -15.57 -28.93
C ASP A 8 -10.62 -14.16 -28.87
N SER A 9 -11.56 -13.24 -28.72
CA SER A 9 -11.35 -11.82 -28.56
C SER A 9 -10.59 -11.62 -27.26
N ASN A 10 -9.25 -11.66 -27.29
CA ASN A 10 -8.43 -11.39 -26.13
C ASN A 10 -8.63 -9.91 -25.75
N PRO A 11 -9.39 -9.61 -24.69
CA PRO A 11 -9.60 -8.25 -24.29
C PRO A 11 -8.39 -7.87 -23.44
N LEU A 12 -7.78 -6.72 -23.76
CA LEU A 12 -6.57 -6.12 -23.18
C LEU A 12 -6.62 -5.84 -21.64
N TRP A 13 -7.17 -6.74 -20.82
CA TRP A 13 -7.29 -6.58 -19.37
C TRP A 13 -6.88 -7.80 -18.51
N PHE A 14 -6.44 -8.91 -19.10
CA PHE A 14 -5.76 -9.96 -18.33
C PHE A 14 -4.26 -9.97 -18.64
N VAL A 15 -3.48 -9.32 -17.78
CA VAL A 15 -2.04 -9.59 -17.69
C VAL A 15 -1.92 -11.01 -17.12
N THR A 16 -1.53 -11.98 -17.95
CA THR A 16 -1.48 -13.40 -17.57
C THR A 16 -0.12 -13.86 -17.03
N ASP A 17 0.78 -12.96 -16.64
CA ASP A 17 2.03 -13.36 -15.99
C ASP A 17 2.42 -12.37 -14.89
N ILE A 18 1.95 -12.64 -13.66
CA ILE A 18 2.46 -11.99 -12.46
C ILE A 18 3.78 -12.69 -12.11
N PRO A 19 4.93 -12.01 -12.12
CA PRO A 19 6.21 -12.65 -11.85
C PRO A 19 6.23 -13.23 -10.42
N PRO A 20 6.93 -14.36 -10.20
CA PRO A 20 7.09 -14.89 -8.86
C PRO A 20 7.84 -13.90 -7.98
N CYS A 21 7.37 -13.71 -6.75
CA CYS A 21 8.08 -12.90 -5.76
C CYS A 21 9.32 -13.66 -5.24
N THR A 22 10.49 -13.09 -5.40
CA THR A 22 11.76 -13.64 -4.92
C THR A 22 11.93 -13.47 -3.41
N ASP A 23 12.84 -14.24 -2.80
CA ASP A 23 13.16 -14.13 -1.37
C ASP A 23 13.67 -12.73 -1.02
N TYR A 24 14.49 -12.17 -1.90
CA TYR A 24 14.97 -10.79 -1.73
C TYR A 24 13.81 -9.79 -1.75
N GLU A 25 12.86 -9.91 -2.68
CA GLU A 25 11.73 -8.96 -2.78
C GLU A 25 10.77 -9.08 -1.59
N VAL A 26 10.46 -10.29 -1.12
CA VAL A 26 9.58 -10.47 0.04
C VAL A 26 10.20 -9.90 1.32
N ASP A 27 11.52 -9.97 1.48
CA ASP A 27 12.24 -9.33 2.59
C ASP A 27 12.17 -7.80 2.54
N GLN A 28 12.18 -7.22 1.33
CA GLN A 28 12.08 -5.76 1.14
C GLN A 28 10.66 -5.21 1.22
N PHE A 29 9.68 -6.05 0.90
CA PHE A 29 8.29 -5.67 0.76
C PHE A 29 7.73 -4.90 1.98
N PRO A 30 7.96 -5.32 3.25
CA PRO A 30 7.41 -4.62 4.41
C PRO A 30 7.95 -3.20 4.59
N LEU A 31 9.23 -2.97 4.26
CA LEU A 31 9.86 -1.65 4.34
C LEU A 31 9.23 -0.71 3.30
N ARG A 32 9.09 -1.19 2.07
CA ARG A 32 8.53 -0.43 0.94
C ARG A 32 7.04 -0.16 1.12
N MET A 33 6.26 -1.17 1.50
CA MET A 33 4.83 -1.03 1.79
C MET A 33 4.60 -0.01 2.90
N ARG A 34 5.38 -0.07 3.98
CA ARG A 34 5.21 0.85 5.12
C ARG A 34 5.54 2.30 4.75
N ASP A 35 6.58 2.53 3.97
CA ASP A 35 6.89 3.87 3.45
C ASP A 35 5.79 4.39 2.50
N TRP A 36 5.31 3.51 1.61
CA TRP A 36 4.20 3.81 0.73
C TRP A 36 2.93 4.22 1.49
N LEU A 37 2.53 3.46 2.52
CA LEU A 37 1.37 3.78 3.37
C LEU A 37 1.51 5.14 4.07
N LYS A 38 2.70 5.46 4.59
CA LYS A 38 2.98 6.79 5.17
C LYS A 38 2.74 7.88 4.13
N ASN A 39 3.29 7.72 2.91
CA ASN A 39 3.21 8.73 1.86
C ASN A 39 1.82 8.88 1.27
N ILE A 40 1.05 7.79 1.09
CA ILE A 40 -0.37 7.85 0.72
C ILE A 40 -1.16 8.70 1.71
N LEU A 41 -0.89 8.53 3.01
CA LEU A 41 -1.57 9.31 4.05
C LEU A 41 -1.15 10.79 4.05
N MET A 42 0.10 11.12 3.69
CA MET A 42 0.53 12.51 3.50
C MET A 42 -0.20 13.16 2.32
N GLN A 43 -0.29 12.47 1.18
CA GLN A 43 -1.02 12.97 0.01
C GLN A 43 -2.53 13.12 0.29
N LEU A 44 -3.11 12.20 1.04
CA LEU A 44 -4.50 12.29 1.47
C LEU A 44 -4.73 13.52 2.35
N TYR A 45 -3.79 13.82 3.26
CA TYR A 45 -3.84 15.00 4.10
C TYR A 45 -3.70 16.30 3.31
N GLU A 46 -2.78 16.37 2.34
CA GLU A 46 -2.65 17.54 1.45
C GLU A 46 -3.96 17.82 0.71
N ARG A 47 -4.58 16.79 0.10
CA ARG A 47 -5.89 16.92 -0.57
C ARG A 47 -7.00 17.35 0.38
N ASP A 48 -6.94 16.90 1.63
CA ASP A 48 -7.90 17.20 2.67
C ASP A 48 -7.74 18.62 3.26
N LEU A 49 -6.62 19.30 3.00
CA LEU A 49 -6.47 20.74 3.24
C LEU A 49 -7.21 21.58 2.20
N ASP A 50 -7.18 21.16 0.94
CA ASP A 50 -7.85 21.85 -0.16
C ASP A 50 -9.36 21.58 -0.16
N ARG A 51 -9.74 20.31 0.07
CA ARG A 51 -11.14 19.86 0.09
C ARG A 51 -11.36 18.94 1.29
N SER A 52 -12.05 19.46 2.30
CA SER A 52 -12.38 18.69 3.49
C SER A 52 -13.27 17.48 3.17
N GLY A 53 -13.12 16.41 3.97
CA GLY A 53 -14.00 15.25 3.96
C GLY A 53 -13.30 13.90 3.78
N PHE A 54 -11.98 13.90 3.59
CA PHE A 54 -11.21 12.65 3.48
C PHE A 54 -10.76 12.12 4.84
N LEU A 55 -10.46 13.02 5.79
CA LEU A 55 -10.07 12.67 7.16
C LEU A 55 -11.02 13.31 8.17
N SER A 56 -11.42 12.54 9.18
CA SER A 56 -12.04 13.09 10.40
C SER A 56 -11.06 13.99 11.15
N ASP A 57 -11.55 14.88 12.03
CA ASP A 57 -10.70 15.80 12.80
C ASP A 57 -9.64 15.08 13.64
N LYS A 58 -10.00 13.92 14.20
CA LYS A 58 -9.06 13.08 14.97
C LYS A 58 -7.97 12.50 14.07
N GLN A 59 -8.33 12.01 12.88
CA GLN A 59 -7.37 11.50 11.92
C GLN A 59 -6.47 12.64 11.42
N ARG A 60 -7.05 13.75 10.98
CA ARG A 60 -6.36 14.97 10.54
C ARG A 60 -5.34 15.45 11.56
N SER A 61 -5.70 15.50 12.84
CA SER A 61 -4.81 15.93 13.92
C SER A 61 -3.60 15.01 14.09
N LYS A 62 -3.78 13.70 13.90
CA LYS A 62 -2.67 12.73 13.95
C LYS A 62 -1.77 12.86 12.72
N VAL A 63 -2.35 12.96 11.52
CA VAL A 63 -1.58 13.09 10.28
C VAL A 63 -0.80 14.40 10.24
N LYS A 64 -1.39 15.50 10.70
CA LYS A 64 -0.73 16.81 10.81
C LYS A 64 0.58 16.74 11.59
N LYS A 65 0.61 15.99 12.71
CA LYS A 65 1.84 15.83 13.52
C LYS A 65 2.97 15.14 12.75
N ILE A 66 2.63 14.19 11.88
CA ILE A 66 3.60 13.50 11.02
C ILE A 66 4.03 14.44 9.89
N TYR A 67 3.06 15.07 9.22
CA TYR A 67 3.28 15.95 8.08
C TYR A 67 4.25 17.10 8.39
N GLN A 68 4.07 17.73 9.56
CA GLN A 68 4.87 18.88 10.02
C GLN A 68 6.21 18.50 10.66
N ASN A 69 6.53 17.21 10.77
CA ASN A 69 7.78 16.79 11.40
C ASN A 69 8.95 16.97 10.43
N GLU A 70 9.94 17.79 10.81
CA GLU A 70 11.13 18.07 10.00
C GLU A 70 12.00 16.83 9.73
N LYS A 71 11.93 15.81 10.61
CA LYS A 71 12.67 14.55 10.44
C LYS A 71 11.97 13.55 9.52
N ARG A 72 10.77 13.87 9.03
CA ARG A 72 10.01 12.98 8.15
C ARG A 72 10.78 12.79 6.84
N LEU A 73 11.08 11.54 6.50
CA LEU A 73 11.58 11.20 5.17
C LEU A 73 10.48 11.50 4.12
N MET A 74 10.80 12.42 3.20
CA MET A 74 9.92 12.80 2.09
C MET A 74 9.75 11.65 1.08
N ALA A 75 8.65 11.66 0.33
CA ALA A 75 8.42 10.67 -0.72
C ALA A 75 9.53 10.71 -1.78
N GLY A 76 9.96 9.53 -2.24
CA GLY A 76 11.02 9.38 -3.24
C GLY A 76 11.36 7.92 -3.46
N ASP A 77 12.17 7.64 -4.47
CA ASP A 77 12.75 6.32 -4.69
C ASP A 77 13.98 6.14 -3.78
N HIS A 78 13.74 5.57 -2.60
CA HIS A 78 14.77 5.42 -1.57
C HIS A 78 15.37 4.02 -1.59
N PRO A 79 16.69 3.90 -1.36
CA PRO A 79 17.30 2.60 -1.13
C PRO A 79 16.75 1.98 0.16
N VAL A 80 16.70 0.66 0.19
CA VAL A 80 16.19 -0.15 1.30
C VAL A 80 16.84 0.23 2.62
N GLU A 81 18.15 0.44 2.61
CA GLU A 81 18.95 0.70 3.81
C GLU A 81 18.53 2.02 4.45
N LEU A 82 18.16 3.01 3.64
CA LEU A 82 17.64 4.29 4.13
C LEU A 82 16.24 4.10 4.74
N LEU A 83 15.36 3.31 4.11
CA LEU A 83 14.02 3.01 4.64
C LEU A 83 14.08 2.28 5.99
N LEU A 84 15.04 1.36 6.14
CA LEU A 84 15.28 0.65 7.39
C LEU A 84 15.76 1.62 8.48
N GLN A 85 16.80 2.42 8.19
CA GLN A 85 17.33 3.39 9.15
C GLN A 85 16.29 4.44 9.57
N ASP A 86 15.46 4.92 8.62
CA ASP A 86 14.39 5.86 8.93
C ASP A 86 13.35 5.21 9.84
N PHE A 87 12.96 3.97 9.58
CA PHE A 87 12.02 3.25 10.44
C PHE A 87 12.55 3.06 11.86
N GLU A 88 13.82 2.69 12.02
CA GLU A 88 14.44 2.52 13.34
C GLU A 88 14.46 3.83 14.14
N LYS A 89 14.77 4.96 13.49
CA LYS A 89 14.88 6.27 14.14
C LYS A 89 13.54 6.97 14.33
N ASN A 90 12.59 6.75 13.42
CA ASN A 90 11.33 7.48 13.31
C ASN A 90 10.10 6.55 13.41
N TYR A 91 10.24 5.38 14.05
CA TYR A 91 9.21 4.35 14.22
C TYR A 91 7.79 4.90 14.50
N HIS A 92 7.68 5.86 15.41
CA HIS A 92 6.40 6.47 15.81
C HIS A 92 5.62 7.12 14.65
N MET A 93 6.29 7.56 13.58
CA MET A 93 5.65 8.14 12.39
C MET A 93 4.96 7.08 11.52
N TYR A 94 5.34 5.81 11.68
CA TYR A 94 4.85 4.70 10.86
C TYR A 94 3.72 3.90 11.51
N VAL A 95 3.61 3.94 12.84
CA VAL A 95 2.56 3.22 13.59
C VAL A 95 1.16 3.64 13.12
N TYR A 96 0.90 4.94 13.03
CA TYR A 96 -0.43 5.42 12.70
C TYR A 96 -0.84 5.14 11.25
N PRO A 97 0.00 5.38 10.21
CA PRO A 97 -0.32 4.96 8.83
C PRO A 97 -0.71 3.49 8.68
N VAL A 98 0.01 2.58 9.36
CA VAL A 98 -0.29 1.14 9.32
C VAL A 98 -1.66 0.83 9.92
N HIS A 99 -1.95 1.34 11.12
CA HIS A 99 -3.27 1.16 11.75
C HIS A 99 -4.39 1.80 10.95
N TRP A 100 -4.14 2.97 10.37
CA TRP A 100 -5.11 3.65 9.53
C TRP A 100 -5.45 2.78 8.32
N GLN A 101 -4.44 2.24 7.62
CA GLN A 101 -4.67 1.36 6.47
C GLN A 101 -5.45 0.11 6.84
N PHE A 102 -5.08 -0.54 7.94
CA PHE A 102 -5.81 -1.71 8.44
C PHE A 102 -7.31 -1.40 8.60
N SER A 103 -7.64 -0.28 9.24
CA SER A 103 -9.03 0.15 9.42
C SER A 103 -9.76 0.54 8.12
N GLN A 104 -9.03 0.82 7.03
CA GLN A 104 -9.64 1.05 5.72
C GLN A 104 -10.00 -0.25 5.02
N LEU A 105 -9.24 -1.33 5.28
CA LEU A 105 -9.43 -2.63 4.64
C LEU A 105 -10.45 -3.51 5.39
N ASP A 106 -10.39 -3.53 6.72
CA ASP A 106 -11.26 -4.31 7.63
C ASP A 106 -12.68 -3.71 7.67
N ARG A 107 -13.53 -4.11 6.73
CA ARG A 107 -14.88 -3.53 6.55
C ARG A 107 -15.97 -4.56 6.31
N HIS A 108 -15.66 -5.78 5.87
CA HIS A 108 -16.67 -6.74 5.40
C HIS A 108 -16.37 -8.18 5.86
N PRO A 109 -16.67 -8.54 7.12
CA PRO A 109 -17.11 -7.67 8.22
C PRO A 109 -15.94 -6.93 8.90
N GLY A 110 -16.23 -5.91 9.70
CA GLY A 110 -15.21 -5.26 10.55
C GLY A 110 -14.87 -6.11 11.78
N ASP A 111 -14.14 -7.21 11.60
CA ASP A 111 -13.87 -8.23 12.61
C ASP A 111 -12.41 -8.27 13.09
N ARG A 112 -11.58 -7.32 12.63
CA ARG A 112 -10.15 -7.22 12.95
C ARG A 112 -9.30 -8.34 12.34
N LEU A 113 -9.80 -8.96 11.28
CA LEU A 113 -9.04 -9.82 10.39
C LEU A 113 -9.06 -9.20 8.99
N LEU A 114 -8.10 -9.58 8.15
CA LEU A 114 -8.12 -9.18 6.74
C LEU A 114 -8.23 -10.43 5.88
N THR A 115 -9.36 -10.58 5.20
CA THR A 115 -9.58 -11.66 4.25
C THR A 115 -8.83 -11.44 2.95
N HIS A 116 -8.71 -12.49 2.13
CA HIS A 116 -8.12 -12.36 0.79
C HIS A 116 -8.81 -11.28 -0.05
N THR A 117 -10.13 -11.15 0.07
CA THR A 117 -10.94 -10.14 -0.62
C THR A 117 -10.65 -8.73 -0.11
N GLU A 118 -10.52 -8.53 1.21
CA GLU A 118 -10.21 -7.22 1.78
C GLU A 118 -8.79 -6.75 1.48
N LEU A 119 -7.87 -7.68 1.22
CA LEU A 119 -6.51 -7.38 0.74
C LEU A 119 -6.45 -7.03 -0.75
N ALA A 120 -7.52 -7.22 -1.52
CA ALA A 120 -7.52 -6.97 -2.97
C ALA A 120 -7.04 -5.56 -3.37
N PRO A 121 -7.38 -4.46 -2.67
CA PRO A 121 -6.87 -3.12 -3.00
C PRO A 121 -5.35 -3.00 -2.90
N LEU A 122 -4.70 -3.80 -2.03
CA LEU A 122 -3.25 -3.80 -1.93
C LEU A 122 -2.60 -4.47 -3.14
N ARG A 123 -3.29 -5.38 -3.85
CA ARG A 123 -2.77 -6.05 -5.04
C ARG A 123 -2.88 -5.22 -6.33
N ALA A 124 -3.26 -3.95 -6.22
CA ALA A 124 -3.29 -3.05 -7.37
C ALA A 124 -1.87 -2.69 -7.82
N SER A 125 -1.64 -2.53 -9.12
CA SER A 125 -0.32 -2.24 -9.72
C SER A 125 0.34 -0.91 -9.27
N LEU A 126 -0.35 -0.11 -8.47
CA LEU A 126 0.20 1.13 -7.87
C LEU A 126 0.94 0.86 -6.54
N VAL A 127 0.85 -0.37 -6.03
CA VAL A 127 1.49 -0.78 -4.79
C VAL A 127 2.89 -1.31 -5.09
N PRO A 128 3.94 -0.87 -4.38
CA PRO A 128 5.29 -1.38 -4.60
C PRO A 128 5.37 -2.88 -4.35
N MET A 129 5.90 -3.63 -5.32
CA MET A 129 6.06 -5.09 -5.24
C MET A 129 4.74 -5.80 -4.92
N GLU A 130 3.66 -5.43 -5.61
CA GLU A 130 2.32 -5.98 -5.40
C GLU A 130 2.26 -7.50 -5.60
N HIS A 131 3.14 -8.04 -6.46
CA HIS A 131 3.29 -9.49 -6.68
C HIS A 131 3.74 -10.25 -5.42
N CYS A 132 4.35 -9.56 -4.45
CA CYS A 132 4.81 -10.15 -3.20
C CYS A 132 3.75 -10.23 -2.10
N ILE A 133 2.60 -9.55 -2.26
CA ILE A 133 1.58 -9.46 -1.19
C ILE A 133 1.06 -10.83 -0.78
N THR A 134 0.70 -11.66 -1.74
CA THR A 134 0.14 -12.98 -1.44
C THR A 134 1.15 -13.85 -0.72
N ARG A 135 2.41 -13.84 -1.16
CA ARG A 135 3.50 -14.57 -0.50
C ARG A 135 3.72 -14.05 0.94
N PHE A 136 3.83 -12.73 1.09
CA PHE A 136 4.07 -12.09 2.38
C PHE A 136 3.01 -12.42 3.45
N PHE A 137 1.73 -12.55 3.07
CA PHE A 137 0.66 -12.89 4.00
C PHE A 137 0.44 -14.41 4.19
N GLN A 138 1.15 -15.26 3.45
CA GLN A 138 1.07 -16.73 3.56
C GLN A 138 2.19 -17.33 4.42
N GLU A 139 3.32 -16.64 4.56
CA GLU A 139 4.42 -16.96 5.49
C GLU A 139 4.11 -16.49 6.92
#